data_AF-A0A7W9TSG4-F1
#
_entry.id   AF-A0A7W9TSG4-F1
#
_cell.length_a   1.000
_cell.length_b   1.000
_cell.length_c   1.000
_cell.angle_alpha   90.00
_cell.angle_beta   90.00
_cell.angle_gamma   90.00
#
_symmetry.space_group_name_H-M   'P 1'
#
loop_
_entity.id
_entity.type
_entity.pdbx_description
1 polymer ?
#
loop_
_entity_poly.entity_id
_entity_poly.type
_entity_poly.pdbx_seq_one_letter_code
_entity_poly.pdbx_strand_id
1 'polypeptide(L)'
;MGKRLPPVAWAEIGRRYVAGGATAKSLAREYGVSASSIYKRSAAGDWPAPDGRSQQSELLDLNNLVERLEQVASRFETGFSVECSRER
;
A
#
# COMPACT_ATOMS: atom_id res chain seq x y z
N MET A 1 -27.85 17.92 -13.83
CA MET A 1 -27.89 17.10 -12.60
C MET A 1 -26.72 16.12 -12.63
N GLY A 2 -25.90 16.08 -11.58
CA GLY A 2 -24.79 15.12 -11.51
C GLY A 2 -25.31 13.69 -11.36
N LYS A 3 -24.78 12.74 -12.13
CA LYS A 3 -25.13 11.32 -11.98
C LYS A 3 -24.75 10.88 -10.57
N ARG A 4 -25.70 10.32 -9.83
CA ARG A 4 -25.42 9.65 -8.55
C ARG A 4 -24.70 8.36 -8.85
N LEU A 5 -23.38 8.35 -8.69
CA LEU A 5 -22.58 7.14 -8.79
C LEU A 5 -22.90 6.20 -7.61
N PRO A 6 -22.97 4.89 -7.86
CA PRO A 6 -23.11 3.90 -6.79
C PRO A 6 -21.85 3.89 -5.90
N PRO A 7 -21.95 3.45 -4.64
CA PRO A 7 -20.81 3.40 -3.71
C PRO A 7 -19.61 2.62 -4.27
N VAL A 8 -19.87 1.54 -5.01
CA VAL A 8 -18.82 0.72 -5.65
C VAL A 8 -17.98 1.51 -6.65
N ALA A 9 -18.59 2.44 -7.39
CA ALA A 9 -17.86 3.27 -8.36
C ALA A 9 -16.99 4.30 -7.65
N TRP A 10 -17.45 4.84 -6.51
CA TRP A 10 -16.61 5.73 -5.69
C TRP A 10 -15.42 4.99 -5.08
N ALA A 11 -15.58 3.74 -4.65
CA ALA A 11 -14.48 2.92 -4.18
C ALA A 11 -13.41 2.71 -5.27
N GLU A 12 -13.82 2.44 -6.50
CA GLU A 12 -12.91 2.26 -7.63
C GLU A 12 -12.17 3.55 -8.01
N ILE A 13 -12.87 4.70 -8.03
CA ILE A 13 -12.25 6.00 -8.26
C ILE A 13 -11.19 6.28 -7.18
N GLY A 14 -11.49 5.99 -5.92
CA GLY A 14 -10.56 6.15 -4.81
C GLY A 14 -9.30 5.31 -4.98
N ARG A 15 -9.45 4.01 -5.29
CA ARG A 15 -8.31 3.11 -5.54
C ARG A 15 -7.40 3.62 -6.66
N ARG A 16 -7.97 4.03 -7.79
CA ARG A 16 -7.20 4.53 -8.94
C ARG A 16 -6.55 5.89 -8.70
N TYR A 17 -7.22 6.75 -7.94
CA TYR A 17 -6.70 8.06 -7.56
C TYR A 17 -5.50 7.94 -6.61
N VAL A 18 -5.60 7.04 -5.62
CA VAL A 18 -4.51 6.73 -4.66
C VAL A 18 -3.34 6.03 -5.33
N ALA A 19 -3.61 5.13 -6.28
CA ALA A 19 -2.57 4.44 -7.05
C ALA A 19 -1.70 5.39 -7.91
N GLY A 20 -2.08 6.66 -8.06
CA GLY A 20 -1.30 7.68 -8.79
C GLY A 20 -1.28 7.52 -10.31
N GLY A 21 -1.83 6.42 -10.84
CA GLY A 21 -1.90 6.16 -12.29
C GLY A 21 -2.96 6.98 -13.03
N ALA A 22 -3.88 7.63 -12.33
CA ALA A 22 -4.95 8.42 -12.93
C ALA A 22 -5.15 9.76 -12.20
N THR A 23 -5.22 10.85 -12.98
CA THR A 23 -5.51 12.18 -12.43
C THR A 23 -6.99 12.32 -12.07
N ALA A 24 -7.32 13.20 -11.11
CA ALA A 24 -8.72 13.53 -10.81
C ALA A 24 -9.49 13.98 -12.06
N LYS A 25 -8.83 14.64 -13.02
CA LYS A 25 -9.44 15.11 -14.27
C LYS A 25 -9.77 13.97 -15.23
N SER A 26 -8.90 12.96 -15.34
CA SER A 26 -9.18 11.78 -16.18
C SER A 26 -10.29 10.92 -15.58
N LEU A 27 -10.24 10.66 -14.26
CA LEU A 27 -11.28 9.93 -13.55
C LEU A 27 -12.64 10.65 -13.60
N ALA A 28 -12.64 11.98 -13.49
CA ALA A 28 -13.84 12.80 -13.65
C ALA A 28 -14.52 12.59 -15.01
N ARG A 29 -13.72 12.59 -16.09
CA ARG A 29 -14.22 12.38 -17.45
C ARG A 29 -14.74 10.96 -17.67
N GLU A 30 -14.02 9.96 -17.16
CA GLU A 30 -14.37 8.54 -17.30
C GLU A 30 -15.68 8.21 -16.56
N TYR A 31 -15.83 8.68 -15.33
CA TYR A 31 -16.97 8.37 -14.47
C TYR A 31 -18.11 9.40 -14.56
N GLY A 32 -17.96 10.45 -15.37
CA GLY A 32 -18.97 11.48 -15.58
C GLY A 32 -19.26 12.32 -14.32
N VAL A 33 -18.23 12.56 -13.51
CA VAL A 33 -18.29 13.40 -12.30
C VAL A 33 -17.39 14.60 -12.40
N SER A 34 -17.55 15.58 -11.51
CA SER A 34 -16.65 16.72 -11.44
C SER A 34 -15.36 16.34 -10.71
N ALA A 35 -14.21 16.83 -11.19
CA ALA A 35 -12.94 16.68 -10.49
C ALA A 35 -13.01 17.25 -9.07
N SER A 36 -13.76 18.35 -8.88
CA SER A 36 -14.01 18.93 -7.56
C SER A 36 -14.69 17.94 -6.59
N SER A 37 -15.57 17.06 -7.08
CA SER A 37 -16.19 16.02 -6.23
C SER A 37 -15.19 14.95 -5.79
N ILE A 38 -14.20 14.63 -6.61
CA ILE A 38 -13.11 13.70 -6.31
C ILE A 38 -12.19 14.33 -5.24
N TYR A 39 -11.81 15.61 -5.42
CA TYR A 39 -11.01 16.35 -4.42
C TYR A 39 -11.72 16.49 -3.08
N LYS A 40 -13.01 16.81 -3.06
CA LYS A 40 -13.79 16.92 -1.81
C LYS A 40 -13.82 15.62 -1.03
N ARG A 41 -13.96 14.48 -1.70
CA ARG A 41 -13.94 13.15 -1.06
C ARG A 41 -12.54 12.81 -0.54
N SER A 42 -11.51 13.08 -1.32
CA SER A 42 -10.12 12.91 -0.86
C SER A 42 -9.82 13.80 0.36
N ALA A 43 -10.27 15.05 0.38
CA ALA A 43 -10.07 15.98 1.50
C ALA A 43 -10.93 15.66 2.74
N ALA A 44 -12.09 15.01 2.56
CA ALA A 44 -12.96 14.58 3.65
C ALA A 44 -12.39 13.39 4.45
N GLY A 45 -11.26 12.82 4.01
CA GLY A 45 -10.66 11.65 4.64
C GLY A 45 -11.31 10.32 4.24
N ASP A 46 -12.25 10.33 3.27
CA ASP A 46 -12.85 9.10 2.73
C ASP A 46 -11.82 8.23 2.00
N TRP A 47 -10.77 8.85 1.46
CA TRP A 47 -9.70 8.16 0.76
C TRP A 47 -8.34 8.52 1.37
N PRO A 48 -7.40 7.56 1.45
CA PRO A 48 -6.03 7.88 1.82
C PRO A 48 -5.46 8.93 0.86
N ALA A 49 -4.49 9.73 1.32
CA ALA A 49 -3.87 10.73 0.48
C ALA A 49 -3.20 10.04 -0.73
N PRO A 50 -3.05 10.73 -1.87
CA PRO A 50 -2.17 10.26 -2.93
C PRO A 50 -0.72 10.59 -2.52
N ASP A 51 -0.28 10.10 -1.37
CA ASP A 51 1.10 10.19 -0.96
C ASP A 51 1.90 9.22 -1.82
N GLY A 52 2.55 9.77 -2.86
CA GLY A 52 3.61 9.12 -3.63
C GLY A 52 4.85 8.74 -2.79
N ARG A 53 4.69 8.57 -1.48
CA ARG A 53 5.72 8.27 -0.49
C ARG A 53 5.47 6.94 0.26
N SER A 54 4.34 6.26 0.04
CA SER A 54 3.95 5.12 0.89
C SER A 54 3.83 3.77 0.17
N GLN A 55 3.87 3.72 -1.16
CA GLN A 55 3.90 2.43 -1.89
C GLN A 55 5.29 1.88 -2.18
N GLN A 56 6.37 2.65 -1.97
CA GLN A 56 7.74 2.13 -2.15
C GLN A 56 8.25 1.37 -0.91
N SER A 57 7.65 1.56 0.26
CA SER A 57 8.08 0.89 1.50
C SER A 57 7.34 -0.43 1.78
N GLU A 58 6.22 -0.69 1.10
CA GLU A 58 5.39 -1.87 1.36
C GLU A 58 5.39 -2.89 0.22
N LEU A 59 6.30 -2.72 -0.75
CA LEU A 59 6.85 -3.88 -1.45
C LEU A 59 8.04 -4.35 -0.61
N LEU A 60 7.74 -4.87 0.58
CA LEU A 60 8.66 -5.73 1.30
C LEU A 60 9.05 -6.81 0.29
N ASP A 61 10.30 -6.76 -0.16
CA ASP A 61 10.84 -7.73 -1.10
C ASP A 61 10.71 -9.11 -0.46
N LEU A 62 9.65 -9.83 -0.85
CA LEU A 62 9.30 -11.14 -0.32
C LEU A 62 10.48 -12.10 -0.45
N ASN A 63 11.31 -11.93 -1.48
CA ASN A 63 12.52 -12.72 -1.66
C ASN A 63 13.52 -12.44 -0.53
N ASN A 64 13.73 -11.16 -0.17
CA ASN A 64 14.65 -10.78 0.91
C ASN A 64 14.17 -11.27 2.28
N LEU A 65 12.84 -11.32 2.51
CA LEU A 65 12.28 -11.91 3.73
C LEU A 65 12.43 -13.43 3.77
N VAL A 66 12.25 -14.12 2.64
CA VAL A 66 12.45 -15.57 2.52
C VAL A 66 13.92 -15.93 2.75
N GLU A 67 14.86 -15.21 2.14
CA GLU A 67 16.30 -15.40 2.35
C GLU A 67 16.70 -15.26 3.83
N ARG A 68 16.16 -14.26 4.53
CA ARG A 68 16.41 -14.07 5.97
C ARG A 68 15.85 -15.22 6.81
N LEU A 69 14.70 -15.78 6.45
CA LEU A 69 14.11 -16.93 7.15
C LEU A 69 14.93 -18.20 6.95
N GLU A 70 15.38 -18.46 5.72
CA GLU A 70 16.25 -19.60 5.40
C GLU A 70 17.58 -19.53 6.17
N GLN A 71 18.15 -18.33 6.32
CA GLN A 71 19.39 -18.14 7.07
C GLN A 71 19.20 -18.37 8.58
N VAL A 72 18.04 -17.98 9.13
CA VAL A 72 17.69 -18.25 10.52
C VAL A 72 17.46 -19.75 10.74
N ALA A 73 16.71 -20.42 9.85
CA ALA A 73 16.48 -21.86 9.92
C ALA A 73 17.80 -22.66 9.85
N SER A 74 18.70 -22.29 8.93
CA SER A 74 20.03 -22.91 8.80
C SER A 74 20.89 -22.74 10.07
N ARG A 75 20.72 -21.63 10.80
CA ARG A 75 21.42 -21.39 12.06
C ARG A 75 20.88 -22.24 13.22
N PHE A 76 19.60 -22.62 13.18
CA PHE A 76 19.03 -23.56 14.13
C PHE A 76 19.47 -25.01 13.84
N GLU A 77 19.60 -25.38 12.58
CA GLU A 77 20.06 -26.73 12.19
C GLU A 77 21.56 -26.96 12.41
N THR A 78 22.39 -25.92 12.27
CA THR A 78 23.85 -26.02 12.51
C THR A 78 24.26 -26.03 13.99
N GLY A 79 23.29 -26.10 14.91
CA GLY A 79 23.53 -26.29 16.32
C GLY A 79 23.93 -24.99 17.01
N PHE A 80 23.06 -24.52 17.90
CA PHE A 80 23.39 -23.49 18.88
C PHE A 80 24.38 -24.07 19.90
N SER A 81 25.65 -24.22 19.53
CA SER A 81 26.74 -24.48 20.47
C SER A 81 27.09 -23.16 21.15
N VAL A 82 26.19 -22.67 22.02
CA VAL A 82 26.61 -21.73 23.05
C VAL A 82 27.47 -22.51 24.03
N GLU A 83 28.77 -22.50 23.77
CA GLU A 83 29.75 -22.72 24.82
C GLU A 83 29.54 -21.61 25.86
N CYS A 84 28.84 -21.98 26.93
CA CYS A 84 28.79 -21.24 28.17
C CYS A 84 30.15 -21.41 28.86
N SER A 85 31.18 -20.79 28.31
CA SER A 85 32.53 -20.81 28.87
C SER A 85 32.77 -19.53 29.69
N ARG A 86 32.63 -19.72 31.00
CA ARG A 86 33.64 -19.33 32.01
C ARG A 86 33.73 -17.86 32.41
N GLU A 87 33.10 -17.54 33.55
CA GLU A 87 33.71 -16.69 34.58
C GLU A 87 33.53 -17.38 35.94
N ARG A 88 34.66 -17.74 36.56
CA ARG A 88 34.78 -18.23 37.92
C ARG A 88 35.75 -17.30 38.63
#